data_AF-A0A166Q344-F1
#
_entry.id   AF-A0A166Q344-F1
#
_cell.length_a   1.000
_cell.length_b   1.000
_cell.length_c   1.000
_cell.angle_alpha   90.00
_cell.angle_beta   90.00
_cell.angle_gamma   90.00
#
_symmetry.space_group_name_H-M   'P 1'
#
loop_
_entity.id
_entity.type
_entity.pdbx_description
1 polymer ?
#
loop_
_entity_poly.entity_id
_entity_poly.type
_entity_poly.pdbx_seq_one_letter_code
_entity_poly.pdbx_strand_id
1 'polypeptide(L)'
;MPGWPELKKAGSIVASSMAMFKSDDGKVLAGANRLYRILISESAHLIWKLRNKCLFDPKPNEEFTKPTRNEIHNKWVRAINNRLTLDIVMTHDKYETNTIPWRKILQTWRRTLHNKKNLPSDWTRQSGVVVGIGQIE
;
A
#
# COMPACT_ATOMS: atom_id res chain seq x y z
N MET A 1 10.11 3.79 -11.51
CA MET A 1 8.64 3.94 -11.43
C MET A 1 8.26 5.09 -12.35
N PRO A 2 7.02 5.20 -12.86
CA PRO A 2 6.65 6.40 -13.62
C PRO A 2 6.78 7.64 -12.73
N GLY A 3 6.97 8.82 -13.33
CA GLY A 3 6.92 10.09 -12.61
C GLY A 3 5.53 10.25 -12.00
N TRP A 4 5.42 10.10 -10.68
CA TRP A 4 4.15 10.26 -9.99
C TRP A 4 3.84 11.73 -9.77
N PRO A 5 2.56 12.13 -9.84
CA PRO A 5 2.17 13.51 -9.69
C PRO A 5 2.31 13.94 -8.23
N GLU A 6 2.66 15.20 -8.03
CA GLU A 6 2.60 15.81 -6.70
C GLU A 6 1.15 15.96 -6.23
N LEU A 7 0.90 15.59 -4.97
CA LEU A 7 -0.42 15.74 -4.34
C LEU A 7 -0.57 17.14 -3.75
N LYS A 8 -1.07 18.09 -4.55
CA LYS A 8 -1.20 19.49 -4.12
C LYS A 8 -2.52 19.81 -3.42
N LYS A 9 -3.59 19.05 -3.69
CA LYS A 9 -4.95 19.34 -3.20
C LYS A 9 -5.64 18.07 -2.71
N ALA A 10 -6.62 18.22 -1.81
CA ALA A 10 -7.42 17.09 -1.31
C ALA A 10 -8.17 16.35 -2.43
N GLY A 11 -8.59 17.06 -3.48
CA GLY A 11 -9.21 16.44 -4.66
C GLY A 11 -8.33 15.40 -5.35
N SER A 12 -7.00 15.53 -5.26
CA SER A 12 -6.05 14.54 -5.79
C SER A 12 -6.16 13.18 -5.10
N ILE A 13 -6.62 13.14 -3.84
CA ILE A 13 -6.84 11.89 -3.11
C ILE A 13 -8.02 11.13 -3.72
N VAL A 14 -9.15 11.80 -3.94
CA VAL A 14 -10.35 11.19 -4.55
C VAL A 14 -10.07 10.77 -6.00
N ALA A 15 -9.39 11.64 -6.75
CA ALA A 15 -9.00 11.37 -8.13
C ALA A 15 -7.91 10.29 -8.26
N SER A 16 -7.27 9.85 -7.17
CA SER A 16 -6.22 8.82 -7.24
C SER A 16 -6.72 7.52 -7.86
N SER A 17 -7.99 7.19 -7.62
CA SER A 17 -8.72 6.07 -8.21
C SER A 17 -8.80 6.11 -9.74
N MET A 18 -8.61 7.28 -10.36
CA MET A 18 -8.64 7.49 -11.80
C MET A 18 -7.25 7.63 -12.43
N ALA A 19 -6.18 7.53 -11.63
CA ALA A 19 -4.82 7.69 -12.14
C ALA A 19 -4.52 6.69 -13.28
N MET A 20 -3.93 7.23 -14.37
CA MET A 20 -3.57 6.50 -15.58
C MET A 20 -2.18 6.93 -16.08
N PHE A 21 -1.15 6.34 -15.50
CA PHE A 21 0.23 6.45 -15.95
C PHE A 21 0.49 5.54 -17.14
N LYS A 22 1.29 6.04 -18.07
CA LYS A 22 1.75 5.34 -19.28
C LYS A 22 3.27 5.29 -19.31
N SER A 23 3.82 4.29 -19.99
CA SER A 23 5.23 4.23 -20.34
C SER A 23 5.55 5.20 -21.47
N ASP A 24 6.83 5.40 -21.76
CA ASP A 24 7.29 6.23 -22.89
C ASP A 24 6.71 5.72 -24.23
N ASP A 25 6.53 4.40 -24.37
CA ASP A 25 5.86 3.75 -25.52
C ASP A 25 4.32 3.90 -25.53
N GLY A 26 3.73 4.70 -24.64
CA GLY A 26 2.28 4.90 -24.53
C GLY A 26 1.49 3.76 -23.85
N LYS A 27 2.13 2.65 -23.48
CA LYS A 27 1.49 1.51 -22.81
C LYS A 27 1.07 1.85 -21.38
N VAL A 28 -0.16 1.48 -21.00
CA VAL A 28 -0.69 1.71 -19.64
C VAL A 28 0.06 0.87 -18.61
N LEU A 29 0.57 1.52 -17.56
CA LEU A 29 1.30 0.88 -16.47
C LEU A 29 0.33 0.39 -15.39
N ALA A 30 -0.44 -0.67 -15.69
CA ALA A 30 -1.53 -1.16 -14.84
C ALA A 30 -1.10 -1.43 -13.38
N GLY A 31 0.05 -2.09 -13.18
CA GLY A 31 0.60 -2.34 -11.84
C GLY A 31 0.98 -1.07 -11.08
N ALA A 32 1.60 -0.10 -11.76
CA ALA A 32 1.95 1.18 -11.15
C ALA A 32 0.72 2.03 -10.80
N ASN A 33 -0.30 2.03 -11.67
CA ASN A 33 -1.59 2.70 -11.43
C ASN A 33 -2.28 2.11 -10.21
N ARG A 34 -2.31 0.78 -10.10
CA ARG A 34 -2.89 0.09 -8.95
C ARG A 34 -2.10 0.38 -7.66
N LEU A 35 -0.77 0.33 -7.72
CA LEU A 35 0.08 0.63 -6.57
C LEU A 35 -0.14 2.06 -6.08
N TYR A 36 -0.17 3.03 -6.99
CA TYR A 36 -0.44 4.43 -6.65
C TYR A 36 -1.77 4.58 -5.92
N ARG A 37 -2.84 3.98 -6.43
CA ARG A 37 -4.18 4.00 -5.79
C ARG A 37 -4.11 3.50 -4.35
N ILE A 38 -3.49 2.33 -4.14
CA ILE A 38 -3.34 1.73 -2.81
C ILE A 38 -2.57 2.67 -1.88
N LEU A 39 -1.43 3.20 -2.33
CA LEU A 39 -0.61 4.07 -1.49
C LEU A 39 -1.35 5.34 -1.09
N ILE A 40 -2.05 5.99 -2.03
CA ILE A 40 -2.79 7.22 -1.71
C ILE A 40 -3.97 6.94 -0.78
N SER A 41 -4.77 5.90 -1.06
CA SER A 41 -5.95 5.59 -0.25
C SER A 41 -5.57 5.15 1.17
N GLU A 42 -4.56 4.28 1.32
CA GLU A 42 -4.11 3.81 2.64
C GLU A 42 -3.46 4.93 3.45
N SER A 43 -2.70 5.81 2.79
CA SER A 43 -2.11 6.98 3.45
C SER A 43 -3.18 7.96 3.94
N ALA A 44 -4.15 8.27 3.09
CA ALA A 44 -5.26 9.16 3.47
C ALA A 44 -6.08 8.58 4.62
N HIS A 45 -6.37 7.28 4.58
CA HIS A 45 -7.09 6.59 5.64
C HIS A 45 -6.29 6.55 6.96
N LEU A 46 -4.97 6.36 6.92
CA LEU A 46 -4.12 6.45 8.11
C LEU A 46 -4.14 7.87 8.70
N ILE A 47 -4.00 8.90 7.87
CA ILE A 47 -4.08 10.31 8.32
C ILE A 47 -5.42 10.58 9.02
N TRP A 48 -6.52 10.11 8.42
CA TRP A 48 -7.85 10.23 9.02
C TRP A 48 -7.94 9.51 10.38
N LYS A 49 -7.43 8.27 10.48
CA LYS A 49 -7.38 7.53 11.75
C LYS A 49 -6.58 8.25 12.83
N LEU A 50 -5.41 8.79 12.50
CA LEU A 50 -4.57 9.54 13.43
C LEU A 50 -5.26 10.82 13.91
N ARG A 51 -5.97 11.53 13.02
CA ARG A 51 -6.75 12.72 13.38
C ARG A 51 -7.92 12.40 14.30
N ASN A 52 -8.68 11.34 14.04
CA ASN A 52 -9.77 10.94 14.92
C ASN A 52 -9.26 10.54 16.31
N LYS A 53 -8.13 9.83 16.39
CA LYS A 53 -7.53 9.52 17.68
C LYS A 53 -7.13 10.80 18.44
N CYS A 54 -6.65 11.83 17.75
CA CYS A 54 -6.38 13.12 18.37
C CYS A 54 -7.64 13.84 18.87
N LEU A 55 -8.78 13.67 18.20
CA LEU A 55 -10.02 14.38 18.51
C LEU A 55 -10.88 13.69 19.57
N PHE A 56 -10.94 12.36 19.56
CA PHE A 56 -11.90 11.56 20.34
C PHE A 56 -11.29 10.80 21.51
N ASP A 57 -9.95 10.76 21.62
CA ASP A 57 -9.24 10.04 22.68
C ASP A 57 -8.74 10.90 23.87
N PRO A 58 -9.24 12.15 24.15
CA PRO A 58 -8.87 12.83 25.39
C PRO A 58 -9.60 12.16 26.56
N LYS A 59 -8.91 11.25 27.27
CA LYS A 59 -9.35 10.84 28.60
C LYS A 59 -9.22 12.03 29.55
N PRO A 60 -10.17 12.24 30.49
CA PRO A 60 -10.00 13.26 31.51
C PRO A 60 -8.70 12.99 32.26
N ASN A 61 -7.78 13.97 32.26
CA ASN A 61 -6.47 13.98 32.92
C ASN A 61 -5.31 13.24 32.22
N GLU A 62 -5.44 12.79 30.97
CA GLU A 62 -4.28 12.33 30.17
C GLU A 62 -3.92 13.38 29.11
N GLU A 63 -2.66 13.81 29.08
CA GLU A 63 -2.15 14.67 28.01
C GLU A 63 -2.04 13.85 26.71
N PHE A 64 -2.64 14.36 25.63
CA PHE A 64 -2.58 13.70 24.33
C PHE A 64 -1.14 13.60 23.84
N THR A 65 -0.58 12.38 23.86
CA THR A 65 0.76 12.13 23.34
C THR A 65 0.69 12.03 21.81
N LYS A 66 1.27 13.04 21.14
CA LYS A 66 1.39 13.03 19.67
C LYS A 66 2.28 11.85 19.25
N PRO A 67 1.85 11.03 18.27
CA PRO A 67 2.64 9.90 17.82
C PRO A 67 3.95 10.37 17.19
N THR A 68 5.03 9.65 17.48
CA THR A 68 6.35 9.97 16.94
C THR A 68 6.42 9.67 15.43
N ARG A 69 7.41 10.24 14.75
CA ARG A 69 7.65 9.95 13.32
C ARG A 69 7.84 8.45 13.06
N ASN A 70 8.56 7.76 13.94
CA ASN A 70 8.82 6.32 13.83
C ASN A 70 7.53 5.51 14.01
N GLU A 71 6.69 5.87 14.97
CA GLU A 71 5.39 5.22 15.16
C GLU A 71 4.46 5.42 13.95
N ILE A 72 4.41 6.64 13.38
CA ILE A 72 3.62 6.92 12.18
C ILE A 72 4.14 6.10 11.01
N HIS A 73 5.46 6.04 10.81
CA HIS A 73 6.09 5.24 9.78
C HIS A 73 5.76 3.75 9.94
N ASN A 74 5.94 3.18 11.14
CA ASN A 74 5.69 1.77 11.41
C ASN A 74 4.20 1.41 11.24
N LYS A 75 3.28 2.31 11.62
CA LYS A 75 1.84 2.17 11.34
C LYS A 75 1.55 2.18 9.84
N TRP A 76 2.20 3.06 9.09
CA TRP A 76 2.05 3.12 7.64
C TRP A 76 2.58 1.86 6.95
N VAL A 77 3.81 1.43 7.27
CA VAL A 77 4.39 0.19 6.77
C VAL A 77 3.49 -1.01 7.08
N ARG A 78 2.98 -1.10 8.32
CA ARG A 78 2.03 -2.15 8.70
C ARG A 78 0.75 -2.13 7.86
N ALA A 79 0.19 -0.94 7.59
CA ALA A 79 -1.01 -0.82 6.74
C ALA A 79 -0.74 -1.31 5.31
N ILE A 80 0.39 -0.93 4.73
CA ILE A 80 0.77 -1.37 3.37
C ILE A 80 1.07 -2.88 3.34
N ASN A 81 1.77 -3.41 4.35
CA ASN A 81 2.02 -4.86 4.46
C ASN A 81 0.72 -5.65 4.62
N ASN A 82 -0.24 -5.16 5.40
CA ASN A 82 -1.56 -5.79 5.50
C ASN A 82 -2.27 -5.84 4.14
N ARG A 83 -2.14 -4.78 3.31
CA ARG A 83 -2.69 -4.78 1.95
C ARG A 83 -1.97 -5.75 1.02
N LEU A 84 -0.65 -5.85 1.11
CA LEU A 84 0.12 -6.85 0.40
C LEU A 84 -0.32 -8.28 0.78
N THR A 85 -0.43 -8.58 2.07
CA THR A 85 -0.89 -9.89 2.56
C THR A 85 -2.29 -10.22 2.07
N LEU A 86 -3.22 -9.26 2.15
CA LEU A 86 -4.58 -9.44 1.68
C LEU A 86 -4.63 -9.66 0.15
N ASP A 87 -3.82 -8.93 -0.62
CA ASP A 87 -3.67 -9.17 -2.05
C ASP A 87 -3.19 -10.59 -2.34
N ILE A 88 -2.15 -11.07 -1.64
CA ILE A 88 -1.63 -12.44 -1.79
C ILE A 88 -2.73 -13.46 -1.49
N VAL A 89 -3.44 -13.31 -0.37
CA VAL A 89 -4.51 -14.24 0.02
C VAL A 89 -5.61 -14.28 -1.05
N MET A 90 -5.98 -13.15 -1.63
CA MET A 90 -6.97 -13.07 -2.70
C MET A 90 -6.52 -13.68 -4.03
N THR A 91 -5.29 -14.21 -4.15
CA THR A 91 -4.90 -15.05 -5.30
C THR A 91 -5.32 -16.50 -5.20
N HIS A 92 -5.74 -16.93 -4.01
CA HIS A 92 -6.09 -18.33 -3.80
C HIS A 92 -7.37 -18.67 -4.56
N ASP A 93 -7.38 -19.82 -5.24
CA ASP A 93 -8.51 -20.30 -6.05
C ASP A 93 -9.81 -20.54 -5.24
N LYS A 94 -9.72 -20.44 -3.90
CA LYS A 94 -10.85 -20.54 -2.96
C LYS A 94 -11.84 -19.37 -3.14
N TYR A 95 -11.36 -18.27 -3.71
CA TYR A 95 -12.19 -17.10 -4.00
C TYR A 95 -12.85 -17.15 -5.38
N GLU A 96 -12.69 -18.26 -6.12
CA GLU A 96 -13.34 -18.54 -7.41
C GLU A 96 -13.32 -17.33 -8.35
N THR A 97 -14.49 -16.75 -8.65
CA THR A 97 -14.67 -15.60 -9.56
C THR A 97 -14.10 -14.29 -9.03
N ASN A 98 -13.88 -14.18 -7.72
CA ASN A 98 -13.31 -13.00 -7.06
C ASN A 98 -11.78 -13.07 -6.89
N THR A 99 -11.14 -14.09 -7.47
CA THR A 99 -9.69 -14.29 -7.39
C THR A 99 -8.94 -13.19 -8.16
N ILE A 100 -7.92 -12.61 -7.53
CA ILE A 100 -7.02 -11.66 -8.19
C ILE A 100 -5.93 -12.44 -8.93
N PRO A 101 -5.71 -12.21 -10.24
CA PRO A 101 -4.63 -12.87 -10.96
C PRO A 101 -3.26 -12.53 -10.37
N TRP A 102 -2.43 -13.54 -10.08
CA TRP A 102 -1.07 -13.39 -9.52
C TRP A 102 -0.22 -12.39 -10.30
N ARG A 103 -0.29 -12.41 -11.66
CA ARG A 103 0.42 -11.47 -12.53
C ARG A 103 0.12 -10.00 -12.18
N LYS A 104 -1.11 -9.69 -11.79
CA LYS A 104 -1.54 -8.34 -11.40
C LYS A 104 -0.86 -7.89 -10.11
N ILE A 105 -0.71 -8.80 -9.14
CA ILE A 105 -0.04 -8.54 -7.86
C ILE A 105 1.45 -8.38 -8.08
N LEU A 106 2.09 -9.26 -8.85
CA LEU A 106 3.49 -9.11 -9.19
C LEU A 106 3.76 -7.76 -9.85
N GLN A 107 2.96 -7.37 -10.85
CA GLN A 107 3.11 -6.07 -11.49
C GLN A 107 2.92 -4.90 -10.51
N THR A 108 2.05 -5.05 -9.51
CA THR A 108 1.80 -4.03 -8.48
C THR A 108 2.99 -3.91 -7.52
N TRP A 109 3.49 -5.02 -6.98
CA TRP A 109 4.39 -5.02 -5.82
C TRP A 109 5.86 -5.31 -6.15
N ARG A 110 6.21 -5.75 -7.37
CA ARG A 110 7.58 -6.16 -7.76
C ARG A 110 8.68 -5.15 -7.42
N ARG A 111 8.35 -3.85 -7.38
CA ARG A 111 9.33 -2.78 -7.12
C ARG A 111 9.31 -2.24 -5.68
N THR A 112 8.51 -2.79 -4.77
CA THR A 112 8.38 -2.30 -3.38
C THR A 112 8.87 -3.28 -2.33
N LEU A 113 9.05 -4.56 -2.66
CA LEU A 113 9.46 -5.60 -1.70
C LEU A 113 10.94 -5.49 -1.29
N HIS A 114 11.24 -5.90 -0.05
CA HIS A 114 12.63 -6.14 0.37
C HIS A 114 13.20 -7.39 -0.29
N ASN A 115 14.53 -7.43 -0.39
CA ASN A 115 15.29 -8.56 -0.91
C ASN A 115 14.85 -9.05 -2.31
N LYS A 116 14.58 -8.12 -3.22
CA LYS A 116 14.12 -8.39 -4.60
C LYS A 116 14.96 -9.39 -5.38
N LYS A 117 16.26 -9.47 -5.08
CA LYS A 117 17.21 -10.34 -5.77
C LYS A 117 17.00 -11.82 -5.46
N ASN A 118 16.44 -12.13 -4.28
CA ASN A 118 16.24 -13.50 -3.82
C ASN A 118 14.78 -13.96 -3.93
N LEU A 119 13.90 -13.13 -4.51
CA LEU A 119 12.50 -13.48 -4.67
C LEU A 119 12.29 -14.35 -5.92
N PRO A 120 11.54 -15.46 -5.81
CA PRO A 120 11.12 -16.26 -6.95
C PRO A 120 10.32 -15.45 -7.96
N SER A 121 10.22 -15.96 -9.19
CA SER A 121 9.41 -15.36 -10.25
C SER A 121 7.93 -15.23 -9.85
N ASP A 122 7.40 -16.22 -9.13
CA ASP A 122 6.08 -16.19 -8.49
C ASP A 122 6.20 -16.42 -6.98
N TRP A 123 6.47 -15.34 -6.25
CA TRP A 123 6.54 -15.35 -4.79
C TRP A 123 5.16 -15.38 -4.11
N THR A 124 4.05 -15.33 -4.85
CA THR A 124 2.70 -15.30 -4.26
C THR A 124 2.18 -16.68 -3.88
N ARG A 125 2.71 -17.74 -4.50
CA ARG A 125 2.25 -19.14 -4.32
C ARG A 125 3.18 -19.99 -3.45
N GLN A 126 4.35 -19.47 -3.07
CA GLN A 126 5.29 -20.23 -2.26
C GLN A 126 5.00 -20.06 -0.77
N SER A 127 4.64 -21.18 -0.12
CA SER A 127 4.55 -21.26 1.34
C SER A 127 5.94 -21.01 1.94
N GLY A 128 6.04 -20.08 2.92
CA GLY A 128 7.28 -19.77 3.63
C GLY A 128 8.01 -18.50 3.19
N VAL A 129 7.56 -17.80 2.13
CA VAL A 129 8.16 -16.53 1.72
C VAL A 129 7.49 -15.37 2.48
N VAL A 130 8.18 -14.83 3.48
CA VAL A 130 7.76 -13.61 4.17
C VAL A 130 8.13 -12.40 3.31
N VAL A 131 7.16 -11.92 2.54
CA VAL A 131 7.28 -10.71 1.72
C VAL A 131 6.70 -9.51 2.47
N GLY A 132 7.50 -8.47 2.62
CA GLY A 132 7.10 -7.24 3.28
C GLY A 132 7.93 -6.04 2.89
N ILE A 133 7.41 -4.88 3.26
CA ILE A 133 8.10 -3.60 3.30
C ILE A 133 8.67 -3.43 4.72
N GLY A 134 9.93 -3.04 4.80
CA GLY A 134 10.71 -2.95 6.02
C GLY A 134 10.30 -1.76 6.88
N GLN A 135 10.42 -1.94 8.19
CA GLN A 135 10.26 -0.89 9.19
C GLN A 135 11.59 -0.17 9.39
N ILE A 136 11.53 1.09 9.81
CA ILE A 136 12.71 1.82 10.27
C ILE A 136 12.92 1.45 11.75
N GLU A 137 14.11 0.94 12.06
CA GLU A 137 14.59 0.73 13.45
C GLU A 137 14.90 2.06 14.12
#